data_AF-A0A4R0X7E9-F1
#
_entry.id   AF-A0A4R0X7E9-F1
#
_cell.length_a   1.000
_cell.length_b   1.000
_cell.length_c   1.000
_cell.angle_alpha   90.00
_cell.angle_beta   90.00
_cell.angle_gamma   90.00
#
_symmetry.space_group_name_H-M   'P 1'
#
loop_
_entity.id
_entity.type
_entity.pdbx_description
1 polymer ?
#
loop_
_entity_poly.entity_id
_entity_poly.type
_entity_poly.pdbx_seq_one_letter_code
_entity_poly.pdbx_strand_id
1 'polypeptide(L)'
;MRVMVKFSFSADAGNSAIRAGKLEKVFQQLTEDLKPEAAYFHAENGDRGGFFIVNMAESSQIADTAERLFFGLNARIELVPVMNADDLRKGLSGVQETIRRYG
;
A
#
# COMPACT_ATOMS: atom_id res chain seq x y z
N MET A 1 12.81 -2.33 -0.96
CA MET A 1 12.08 -3.06 0.09
C MET A 1 10.63 -3.15 -0.33
N ARG A 2 10.03 -4.34 -0.24
CA ARG A 2 8.61 -4.51 -0.56
C ARG A 2 7.76 -3.98 0.59
N VAL A 3 6.84 -3.07 0.27
CA VAL A 3 5.94 -2.42 1.23
C VAL A 3 4.52 -2.55 0.73
N MET A 4 3.64 -3.02 1.60
CA MET A 4 2.20 -2.93 1.41
C MET A 4 1.74 -1.54 1.84
N VAL A 5 1.11 -0.81 0.92
CA VAL A 5 0.45 0.47 1.17
C VAL A 5 -1.05 0.20 1.14
N LYS A 6 -1.64 -0.03 2.31
CA LYS A 6 -3.09 -0.17 2.46
C LYS A 6 -3.71 1.21 2.59
N PHE A 7 -4.82 1.45 1.89
CA PHE A 7 -5.52 2.73 1.92
C PHE A 7 -7.03 2.55 2.03
N SER A 8 -7.69 3.54 2.64
CA SER A 8 -9.16 3.64 2.65
C SER A 8 -9.63 5.08 2.63
N PHE A 9 -10.78 5.34 2.02
CA PHE A 9 -11.40 6.65 1.95
C PHE A 9 -12.93 6.51 1.90
N SER A 10 -13.63 7.50 2.44
CA SER A 10 -15.08 7.39 2.63
C SER A 10 -15.85 7.27 1.31
N ALA A 11 -17.02 6.64 1.38
CA ALA A 11 -17.94 6.60 0.25
C ALA A 11 -18.27 8.01 -0.28
N ASP A 12 -18.42 9.00 0.60
CA ASP A 12 -18.73 10.38 0.23
C ASP A 12 -17.59 11.09 -0.50
N ALA A 13 -16.35 10.94 -0.01
CA ALA A 13 -15.16 11.47 -0.70
C ALA A 13 -15.03 10.83 -2.08
N GLY A 14 -15.21 9.52 -2.15
CA GLY A 14 -15.19 8.78 -3.40
C GLY A 14 -16.30 9.17 -4.38
N ASN A 15 -17.53 9.35 -3.90
CA ASN A 15 -18.66 9.78 -4.72
C ASN A 15 -18.41 11.17 -5.31
N SER A 16 -17.87 12.09 -4.50
CA SER A 16 -17.49 13.43 -4.94
C SER A 16 -16.40 13.40 -6.00
N ALA A 17 -15.36 12.58 -5.80
CA ALA A 17 -14.28 12.40 -6.77
C ALA A 17 -14.75 11.79 -8.10
N ILE A 18 -15.70 10.83 -8.06
CA ILE A 18 -16.30 10.25 -9.28
C ILE A 18 -17.11 11.30 -10.04
N ARG A 19 -18.00 12.04 -9.36
CA ARG A 19 -18.81 13.08 -10.02
C ARG A 19 -17.95 14.17 -10.66
N ALA A 20 -16.80 14.46 -10.05
CA ALA A 20 -15.82 15.40 -10.58
C ALA A 20 -14.92 14.83 -11.70
N GLY A 21 -15.06 13.54 -12.06
CA GLY A 21 -14.19 12.87 -13.05
C GLY A 21 -12.72 12.77 -12.62
N LYS A 22 -12.45 12.83 -11.32
CA LYS A 22 -11.09 12.86 -10.75
C LYS A 22 -10.62 11.49 -10.27
N LEU A 23 -11.53 10.62 -9.82
CA LEU A 23 -11.15 9.36 -9.16
C LEU A 23 -10.28 8.47 -10.06
N GLU A 24 -10.69 8.27 -11.31
CA GLU A 24 -9.96 7.47 -12.29
C GLU A 24 -8.56 8.06 -12.56
N LYS A 25 -8.47 9.38 -12.75
CA LYS A 25 -7.20 10.09 -12.98
C LYS A 25 -6.25 9.95 -11.80
N VAL A 26 -6.76 10.01 -10.57
CA VAL A 26 -5.95 9.82 -9.35
C VAL A 26 -5.34 8.41 -9.34
N PHE A 27 -6.13 7.37 -9.60
CA PHE A 27 -5.62 6.00 -9.61
C PHE A 27 -4.70 5.70 -10.80
N GLN A 28 -4.94 6.31 -11.95
CA GLN A 28 -4.03 6.25 -13.09
C GLN A 28 -2.67 6.84 -12.71
N GLN A 29 -2.64 8.06 -12.18
CA GLN A 29 -1.42 8.74 -11.74
C GLN A 29 -0.69 7.95 -10.65
N LEU A 30 -1.42 7.44 -9.65
CA LEU A 30 -0.85 6.58 -8.60
C LEU A 30 -0.19 5.31 -9.18
N THR A 31 -0.81 4.68 -10.18
CA THR A 31 -0.26 3.48 -10.82
C THR A 31 0.98 3.82 -11.65
N GLU A 32 0.98 4.93 -12.38
CA GLU A 32 2.11 5.41 -13.18
C GLU A 32 3.32 5.77 -12.31
N ASP A 33 3.07 6.41 -11.17
CA ASP A 33 4.13 6.91 -10.29
C ASP A 33 4.67 5.84 -9.34
N LEU A 34 3.78 5.08 -8.70
CA LEU A 34 4.17 4.08 -7.69
C LEU A 34 4.59 2.74 -8.33
N LYS A 35 4.14 2.47 -9.56
CA LYS A 35 4.42 1.22 -10.30
C LYS A 35 4.29 -0.02 -9.42
N PRO A 36 3.11 -0.24 -8.81
CA PRO A 36 2.93 -1.33 -7.87
C PRO A 36 3.14 -2.68 -8.57
N GLU A 37 3.80 -3.61 -7.87
CA GLU A 37 3.90 -5.01 -8.27
C GLU A 37 2.52 -5.66 -8.32
N ALA A 38 1.63 -5.26 -7.41
CA ALA A 38 0.25 -5.69 -7.38
C ALA A 38 -0.66 -4.60 -6.78
N ALA A 39 -1.89 -4.53 -7.27
CA ALA A 39 -2.93 -3.64 -6.80
C ALA A 39 -4.23 -4.41 -6.60
N TYR A 40 -4.82 -4.30 -5.42
CA TYR A 40 -6.09 -4.93 -5.09
C TYR A 40 -7.04 -3.89 -4.51
N PHE A 41 -8.29 -3.94 -4.92
CA PHE A 41 -9.31 -2.98 -4.50
C PHE A 41 -10.49 -3.75 -3.90
N HIS A 42 -10.96 -3.31 -2.74
CA HIS A 42 -12.07 -3.95 -2.05
C HIS A 42 -12.78 -2.96 -1.12
N ALA A 43 -13.93 -3.35 -0.58
CA ALA A 43 -14.57 -2.61 0.50
C ALA A 43 -13.75 -2.80 1.78
N GLU A 44 -13.32 -1.70 2.40
CA GLU A 44 -12.56 -1.69 3.64
C GLU A 44 -13.46 -1.14 4.73
N ASN A 45 -14.03 -2.00 5.58
CA ASN A 45 -14.93 -1.60 6.67
C ASN A 45 -16.12 -0.70 6.23
N GLY A 46 -16.68 -0.98 5.04
CA GLY A 46 -17.77 -0.20 4.45
C GLY A 46 -17.32 1.06 3.70
N ASP A 47 -16.04 1.42 3.78
CA ASP A 47 -15.41 2.45 2.96
C ASP A 47 -14.84 1.86 1.66
N ARG A 48 -14.41 2.74 0.74
CA ARG A 48 -13.61 2.32 -0.41
C ARG A 48 -12.18 2.12 0.05
N GLY A 49 -11.52 1.09 -0.44
CA GLY A 49 -10.14 0.85 -0.09
C GLY A 49 -9.44 -0.13 -1.00
N GLY A 50 -8.23 -0.45 -0.60
CA GLY A 50 -7.39 -1.38 -1.32
C GLY A 50 -5.99 -1.37 -0.76
N PHE A 51 -5.11 -2.06 -1.45
CA PHE A 51 -3.69 -2.03 -1.15
C PHE A 51 -2.86 -2.16 -2.41
N PHE A 52 -1.72 -1.47 -2.36
CA PHE A 52 -0.64 -1.59 -3.34
C PHE A 52 0.54 -2.32 -2.71
N ILE A 53 1.18 -3.21 -3.48
CA ILE A 53 2.49 -3.74 -3.13
C ILE A 53 3.51 -2.97 -3.96
N VAL A 54 4.30 -2.11 -3.31
CA VAL A 54 5.28 -1.24 -3.97
C VAL A 54 6.70 -1.62 -3.56
N ASN A 55 7.67 -1.37 -4.43
CA ASN A 55 9.08 -1.49 -4.08
C ASN A 55 9.62 -0.11 -3.71
N MET A 56 9.88 0.09 -2.42
CA MET A 56 10.39 1.33 -1.85
C MET A 56 11.90 1.25 -1.65
N ALA A 57 12.65 2.16 -2.24
CA ALA A 57 14.12 2.20 -2.14
C ALA A 57 14.59 2.77 -0.80
N GLU A 58 13.92 3.79 -0.28
CA GLU A 58 14.30 4.51 0.95
C GLU A 58 13.07 5.00 1.74
N SER A 59 13.22 5.19 3.04
CA SER A 59 12.11 5.54 3.95
C SER A 59 11.55 6.95 3.72
N SER A 60 12.32 7.87 3.14
CA SER A 60 11.86 9.21 2.73
C SER A 60 10.69 9.14 1.74
N GLN A 61 10.61 8.09 0.91
CA GLN A 61 9.53 7.90 -0.06
C GLN A 61 8.16 7.64 0.59
N ILE A 62 8.11 7.36 1.90
CA ILE A 62 6.86 7.23 2.65
C ILE A 62 6.05 8.54 2.54
N ALA A 63 6.70 9.69 2.70
CA ALA A 63 6.02 10.98 2.67
C ALA A 63 5.35 11.23 1.32
N ASP A 64 6.09 11.09 0.22
CA ASP A 64 5.53 11.28 -1.13
C ASP A 64 4.39 10.29 -1.44
N THR A 65 4.56 9.01 -1.05
CA THR A 65 3.51 7.99 -1.24
C THR A 65 2.24 8.34 -0.46
N ALA A 66 2.39 8.78 0.79
CA ALA A 66 1.29 9.14 1.68
C ALA A 66 0.53 10.38 1.18
N GLU A 67 1.26 11.45 0.85
CA GLU A 67 0.67 12.72 0.44
C GLU A 67 -0.16 12.59 -0.84
N ARG A 68 0.24 11.74 -1.79
CA ARG A 68 -0.56 11.47 -3.00
C ARG A 68 -1.94 10.91 -2.68
N LEU A 69 -2.03 10.03 -1.68
CA LEU A 69 -3.30 9.44 -1.23
C LEU A 69 -4.10 10.42 -0.35
N PHE A 70 -3.41 11.22 0.47
CA PHE A 70 -4.03 12.26 1.29
C PHE A 70 -4.66 13.36 0.42
N PHE A 71 -3.89 14.00 -0.45
CA PHE A 71 -4.39 15.07 -1.32
C PHE A 71 -5.32 14.56 -2.41
N GLY A 72 -5.10 13.33 -2.92
CA GLY A 72 -5.93 12.75 -3.97
C GLY A 72 -7.32 12.33 -3.50
N LEU A 73 -7.42 11.75 -2.30
CA LEU A 73 -8.63 11.03 -1.85
C LEU A 73 -9.05 11.32 -0.40
N ASN A 74 -8.30 12.13 0.35
CA ASN A 74 -8.44 12.26 1.80
C ASN A 74 -8.40 10.88 2.50
N ALA A 75 -7.46 10.04 2.05
CA ALA A 75 -7.39 8.65 2.48
C ALA A 75 -6.73 8.50 3.85
N ARG A 76 -7.09 7.44 4.57
CA ARG A 76 -6.30 6.84 5.64
C ARG A 76 -5.35 5.83 5.02
N ILE A 77 -4.13 5.73 5.53
CA ILE A 77 -3.13 4.79 5.01
C ILE A 77 -2.45 4.01 6.13
N GLU A 78 -2.01 2.80 5.79
CA GLU A 78 -1.12 1.97 6.61
C GLU A 78 -0.01 1.44 5.71
N LEU A 79 1.25 1.61 6.14
CA LEU A 79 2.42 1.11 5.41
C LEU A 79 3.10 0.01 6.22
N VAL A 80 3.24 -1.16 5.62
CA VAL A 80 3.82 -2.34 6.27
C VAL A 80 4.88 -2.95 5.36
N PRO A 81 6.15 -3.08 5.78
CA PRO A 81 7.10 -3.92 5.08
C PRO A 81 6.59 -5.36 5.02
N VAL A 82 6.56 -5.97 3.83
CA VAL A 82 6.02 -7.32 3.64
C VAL A 82 6.98 -8.21 2.88
N MET A 83 6.84 -9.51 3.08
CA MET A 83 7.56 -10.57 2.37
C MET A 83 6.57 -11.36 1.52
N ASN A 84 6.99 -11.75 0.32
CA ASN A 84 6.26 -12.78 -0.42
C ASN A 84 6.66 -14.19 0.08
N ALA A 85 6.10 -15.24 -0.52
CA ALA A 85 6.38 -16.62 -0.09
C ALA A 85 7.85 -17.02 -0.24
N ASP A 86 8.55 -16.52 -1.27
CA ASP A 86 9.96 -16.83 -1.51
C ASP A 86 10.88 -16.10 -0.52
N ASP A 87 10.59 -14.83 -0.26
CA ASP A 87 11.25 -14.03 0.77
C ASP A 87 11.10 -14.69 2.15
N LEU A 88 9.89 -15.13 2.49
CA LEU A 88 9.61 -15.84 3.74
C LEU A 88 10.41 -17.15 3.83
N ARG A 89 10.42 -17.96 2.78
CA ARG A 89 11.19 -19.22 2.74
C ARG A 89 12.67 -18.98 2.97
N LYS A 90 13.23 -17.94 2.32
CA LYS A 90 14.63 -17.53 2.51
C LYS A 90 14.87 -17.09 3.96
N GLY A 91 14.00 -16.26 4.52
CA GLY A 91 14.09 -15.80 5.91
C GLY A 91 14.05 -16.94 6.93
N LEU A 92 13.11 -17.87 6.80
CA LEU A 92 12.94 -19.01 7.71
C LEU A 92 14.15 -19.95 7.73
N SER A 93 14.87 -20.09 6.60
CA SER A 93 16.08 -20.92 6.56
C SER A 93 17.18 -20.42 7.53
N GLY A 94 17.18 -19.13 7.89
CA GLY A 94 18.12 -18.53 8.84
C GLY A 94 17.69 -18.59 10.31
N VAL A 95 16.47 -19.05 10.61
CA VAL A 95 15.87 -18.95 11.97
C VAL A 95 16.45 -19.99 12.95
N GLN A 96 17.15 -21.02 12.45
CA GLN A 96 17.75 -22.06 13.31
C GLN A 96 18.72 -21.49 14.37
N GLU A 97 19.53 -20.49 14.00
CA GLU A 97 20.40 -19.79 14.95
C GLU A 97 19.60 -18.99 15.99
N THR A 98 18.51 -18.34 15.55
CA THR A 98 17.61 -17.59 16.42
C THR A 98 16.95 -18.51 17.45
N ILE A 99 16.48 -19.69 17.02
CA ILE A 99 15.90 -20.71 17.92
C ILE A 99 16.96 -21.14 18.94
N ARG A 100 18.19 -21.46 18.50
CA ARG A 100 19.26 -21.87 19.43
C ARG A 100 19.57 -20.81 20.50
N ARG A 101 19.46 -19.51 20.14
CA ARG A 101 19.83 -18.41 21.03
C ARG A 101 18.71 -17.95 21.96
N TYR A 102 17.45 -18.08 21.54
CA TYR A 102 16.31 -17.46 22.23
C TYR A 102 15.12 -18.40 22.49
N GLY A 103 15.13 -19.64 21.98
CA GLY A 103 14.08 -20.64 22.24
C GLY A 103 14.37 -21.45 23.49
#